data_AF-A0A9D7DA59-F1
#
_entry.id   AF-A0A9D7DA59-F1
#
_cell.length_a   1.000
_cell.length_b   1.000
_cell.length_c   1.000
_cell.angle_alpha   90.00
_cell.angle_beta   90.00
_cell.angle_gamma   90.00
#
_symmetry.space_group_name_H-M   'P 1'
#
loop_
_entity.id
_entity.type
_entity.pdbx_description
1 polymer ?
#
loop_
_entity_poly.entity_id
_entity_poly.type
_entity_poly.pdbx_seq_one_letter_code
_entity_poly.pdbx_strand_id
1 'polypeptide(L)'
;MTGHNDDDDDEAVGYAKPPKKHQFKKGQSGCPSGGHKKRRLNKLERKEKEAEKLKERQKALEDIVQQVATEDQVVRTKRGPVKMANKEIVVRKIFQRAMRDDADDKDLRRCMALLDKVGMPKPTEKAPAGGGVLVIIRPCIGRMGKRRPRASCFLSIHSKASPVPKASSISLMRASVGRPDDDLD
;
A
#
# COMPACT_ATOMS: atom_id res chain seq x y z
N MET A 1 -57.83 12.00 -16.01
CA MET A 1 -56.88 12.85 -15.27
C MET A 1 -57.68 13.68 -14.28
N THR A 2 -57.78 13.23 -13.04
CA THR A 2 -58.58 13.87 -11.98
C THR A 2 -57.66 14.71 -11.10
N GLY A 3 -57.78 16.03 -11.19
CA GLY A 3 -57.11 16.98 -10.30
C GLY A 3 -57.82 17.01 -8.95
N HIS A 4 -57.09 16.70 -7.89
CA HIS A 4 -57.51 16.96 -6.51
C HIS A 4 -57.14 18.41 -6.16
N ASN A 5 -58.14 19.21 -5.79
CA ASN A 5 -57.95 20.53 -5.20
C ASN A 5 -57.93 20.35 -3.67
N ASP A 6 -56.75 20.48 -3.07
CA ASP A 6 -56.50 20.32 -1.63
C ASP A 6 -56.49 21.69 -0.90
N ASP A 7 -57.44 22.59 -1.19
CA ASP A 7 -57.31 24.00 -0.79
C ASP A 7 -58.08 24.48 0.46
N ASP A 8 -58.92 23.68 1.14
CA ASP A 8 -59.91 24.27 2.09
C ASP A 8 -59.98 23.75 3.55
N ASP A 9 -59.02 22.99 4.06
CA ASP A 9 -59.00 22.59 5.50
C ASP A 9 -57.92 23.34 6.31
N ASP A 10 -58.18 24.63 6.60
CA ASP A 10 -57.20 25.56 7.18
C ASP A 10 -57.39 25.93 8.67
N GLU A 11 -58.45 25.50 9.36
CA GLU A 11 -58.78 26.08 10.68
C GLU A 11 -58.85 25.13 11.89
N ALA A 12 -58.80 23.80 11.73
CA ALA A 12 -58.83 22.85 12.85
C ALA A 12 -57.43 22.43 13.34
N VAL A 13 -56.63 23.38 13.83
CA VAL A 13 -55.35 23.08 14.50
C VAL A 13 -55.57 22.71 15.96
N GLY A 14 -55.59 21.41 16.27
CA GLY A 14 -55.43 20.92 17.64
C GLY A 14 -54.09 21.40 18.24
N TYR A 15 -54.11 21.74 19.53
CA TYR A 15 -52.94 22.20 20.29
C TYR A 15 -51.74 21.26 20.12
N ALA A 16 -50.76 21.66 19.31
CA ALA A 16 -49.37 21.16 19.25
C ALA A 16 -48.63 21.52 17.94
N LYS A 17 -49.33 21.94 16.87
CA LYS A 17 -48.70 22.27 15.59
C LYS A 17 -48.62 23.79 15.37
N PRO A 18 -47.45 24.33 14.98
CA PRO A 18 -47.31 25.76 14.67
C PRO A 18 -48.18 26.15 13.48
N PRO A 19 -48.73 27.38 13.43
CA PRO A 19 -49.59 27.84 12.34
C PRO A 19 -48.93 27.66 10.98
N LYS A 20 -49.69 27.20 9.96
CA LYS A 20 -49.18 26.96 8.59
C LYS A 20 -48.44 28.18 8.02
N LYS A 21 -48.90 29.41 8.34
CA LYS A 21 -48.29 30.68 7.94
C LYS A 21 -46.85 30.88 8.46
N HIS A 22 -46.49 30.22 9.56
CA HIS A 22 -45.14 30.26 10.15
C HIS A 22 -44.34 28.98 9.90
N GLN A 23 -44.91 27.98 9.23
CA GLN A 23 -44.18 26.79 8.83
C GLN A 23 -43.29 27.09 7.62
N PHE A 24 -42.08 26.54 7.62
CA PHE A 24 -41.21 26.62 6.44
C PHE A 24 -41.85 25.86 5.27
N LYS A 25 -41.75 26.43 4.07
CA LYS A 25 -42.19 25.74 2.84
C LYS A 25 -41.44 24.41 2.73
N LYS A 26 -42.14 23.32 2.36
CA LYS A 26 -41.54 22.00 2.17
C LYS A 26 -40.37 22.11 1.17
N GLY A 27 -39.16 21.77 1.62
CA GLY A 27 -37.92 21.91 0.83
C GLY A 27 -37.12 23.20 1.05
N GLN A 28 -37.67 24.21 1.74
CA GLN A 28 -36.92 25.34 2.26
C GLN A 28 -36.56 25.07 3.71
N SER A 29 -35.30 24.74 4.00
CA SER A 29 -34.86 24.70 5.40
C SER A 29 -34.81 26.13 5.94
N GLY A 30 -35.19 26.31 7.20
CA GLY A 30 -35.13 27.62 7.87
C GLY A 30 -33.72 28.21 8.05
N CYS A 31 -32.70 27.55 7.49
CA CYS A 31 -31.33 28.02 7.49
C CYS A 31 -30.84 28.09 6.04
N PRO A 32 -31.23 29.12 5.26
CA PRO A 32 -30.83 29.27 3.86
C PRO A 32 -29.31 29.41 3.68
N SER A 33 -28.61 29.90 4.69
CA SER A 33 -27.13 29.92 4.78
C SER A 33 -26.51 28.60 5.27
N GLY A 34 -27.33 27.55 5.42
CA GLY A 34 -27.05 26.32 6.15
C GLY A 34 -25.63 25.82 6.00
N GLY A 35 -24.92 25.73 7.13
CA GLY A 35 -23.49 25.41 7.23
C GLY A 35 -23.08 24.01 6.72
N HIS A 36 -23.90 23.32 5.93
CA HIS A 36 -23.61 22.03 5.33
C HIS A 36 -22.32 22.05 4.49
N LYS A 37 -22.07 23.13 3.72
CA LYS A 37 -20.83 23.28 2.96
C LYS A 37 -19.61 23.35 3.90
N LYS A 38 -19.67 24.23 4.91
CA LYS A 38 -18.60 24.36 5.93
C LYS A 38 -18.37 23.03 6.68
N ARG A 39 -19.44 22.34 7.08
CA ARG A 39 -19.36 21.04 7.76
C ARG A 39 -18.72 19.96 6.89
N ARG A 40 -19.00 19.94 5.58
CA ARG A 40 -18.34 19.02 4.63
C ARG A 40 -16.85 19.32 4.51
N LEU A 41 -16.47 20.60 4.37
CA LEU A 41 -15.07 21.01 4.31
C LEU A 41 -14.31 20.63 5.59
N ASN A 42 -14.85 20.96 6.77
CA ASN A 42 -14.24 20.59 8.05
C ASN A 42 -14.11 19.07 8.23
N LYS A 43 -15.05 18.28 7.67
CA LYS A 43 -14.97 16.81 7.71
C LYS A 43 -13.83 16.28 6.83
N LEU A 44 -13.60 16.88 5.66
CA LEU A 44 -12.48 16.51 4.79
C LEU A 44 -11.15 16.88 5.43
N GLU A 45 -11.02 18.10 5.96
CA GLU A 45 -9.81 18.56 6.64
C GLU A 45 -9.45 17.65 7.84
N ARG A 46 -10.44 17.21 8.63
CA ARG A 46 -10.22 16.24 9.71
C ARG A 46 -9.69 14.90 9.21
N LYS A 47 -10.26 14.37 8.12
CA LYS A 47 -9.80 13.11 7.52
C LYS A 47 -8.38 13.20 6.98
N GLU A 48 -8.03 14.32 6.35
CA GLU A 48 -6.68 14.56 5.84
C GLU A 48 -5.66 14.61 6.98
N LYS A 49 -5.97 15.38 8.05
CA LYS A 49 -5.13 15.43 9.26
C LYS A 49 -4.98 14.06 9.94
N GLU A 50 -6.05 13.26 9.97
CA GLU A 50 -5.99 11.90 10.52
C GLU A 50 -5.13 10.97 9.65
N ALA A 51 -5.24 11.06 8.32
CA ALA A 51 -4.44 10.28 7.39
C ALA A 51 -2.95 10.66 7.47
N GLU A 52 -2.63 11.94 7.64
CA GLU A 52 -1.26 12.41 7.85
C GLU A 52 -0.66 11.85 9.14
N LYS A 53 -1.38 11.96 10.27
CA LYS A 53 -0.96 11.36 11.55
C LYS A 53 -0.76 9.85 11.47
N LEU A 54 -1.59 9.15 10.68
CA LEU A 54 -1.44 7.71 10.47
C LEU A 54 -0.13 7.41 9.71
N LYS A 55 0.19 8.19 8.67
CA LYS A 55 1.45 8.05 7.92
C LYS A 55 2.65 8.33 8.80
N GLU A 56 2.61 9.36 9.65
CA GLU A 56 3.67 9.66 10.61
C GLU A 56 3.90 8.52 11.59
N ARG A 57 2.83 7.96 12.15
CA ARG A 57 2.91 6.78 13.03
C ARG A 57 3.49 5.57 12.31
N GLN A 58 3.10 5.34 11.06
CA GLN A 58 3.64 4.25 10.25
C GLN A 58 5.13 4.44 10.01
N LYS A 59 5.57 5.64 9.63
CA LYS A 59 6.99 5.95 9.45
C LYS A 59 7.79 5.75 10.74
N ALA A 60 7.27 6.22 11.88
CA ALA A 60 7.93 6.01 13.17
C ALA A 60 8.06 4.53 13.54
N LEU A 61 7.05 3.71 13.24
CA LEU A 61 7.12 2.26 13.43
C LEU A 61 8.13 1.60 12.48
N GLU A 62 8.19 2.04 11.22
CA GLU A 62 9.19 1.57 10.25
C GLU A 62 10.61 1.87 10.71
N ASP A 63 10.86 3.07 11.25
CA ASP A 63 12.16 3.48 11.79
C ASP A 63 12.56 2.60 13.00
N ILE A 64 11.64 2.33 13.92
CA ILE A 64 11.89 1.43 15.07
C ILE A 64 12.23 0.01 14.59
N VAL A 65 11.45 -0.53 13.65
CA VAL A 65 11.68 -1.86 13.10
C VAL A 65 13.04 -1.93 12.39
N GLN A 66 13.41 -0.88 11.66
CA GLN A 66 14.70 -0.79 10.99
C GLN A 66 15.85 -0.75 11.99
N GLN A 67 15.73 0.02 13.07
CA GLN A 67 16.73 0.09 14.14
C GLN A 67 16.92 -1.29 14.79
N VAL A 68 15.84 -1.93 15.24
CA VAL A 68 15.88 -3.28 15.85
C VAL A 68 16.45 -4.31 14.86
N ALA A 69 16.16 -4.17 13.57
CA ALA A 69 16.70 -5.07 12.54
C ALA A 69 18.21 -4.90 12.33
N THR A 70 18.76 -3.71 12.56
CA THR A 70 20.18 -3.41 12.43
C THR A 70 21.01 -3.70 13.67
N GLU A 71 20.39 -3.83 14.84
CA GLU A 71 21.10 -4.14 16.08
C GLU A 71 21.81 -5.50 16.00
N ASP A 72 23.06 -5.52 16.48
CA ASP A 72 23.88 -6.72 16.58
C ASP A 72 23.51 -7.53 17.82
N GLN A 73 23.30 -8.82 17.64
CA GLN A 73 23.05 -9.77 18.70
C GLN A 73 24.10 -10.88 18.68
N VAL A 74 24.54 -11.30 19.87
CA VAL A 74 25.48 -12.41 20.02
C VAL A 74 24.73 -13.72 19.93
N VAL A 75 24.94 -14.48 18.86
CA VAL A 75 24.35 -15.80 18.66
C VAL A 75 25.38 -16.87 18.97
N ARG A 76 24.99 -17.87 19.77
CA ARG A 76 25.82 -19.06 20.01
C ARG A 76 25.75 -19.99 18.80
N THR A 77 26.88 -20.15 18.12
CA THR A 77 27.03 -21.14 17.05
C THR A 77 27.89 -22.31 17.54
N LYS A 78 27.94 -23.42 16.78
CA LYS A 78 28.82 -24.56 17.09
C LYS A 78 30.30 -24.18 17.19
N ARG A 79 30.71 -23.09 16.53
CA ARG A 79 32.09 -22.57 16.53
C ARG A 79 32.35 -21.53 17.62
N GLY A 80 31.36 -21.24 18.46
CA GLY A 80 31.44 -20.21 19.50
C GLY A 80 30.44 -19.06 19.29
N PRO A 81 30.49 -18.04 20.17
CA PRO A 81 29.64 -16.87 20.07
C PRO A 81 30.05 -15.99 18.89
N VAL A 82 29.10 -15.65 18.01
CA VAL A 82 29.30 -14.77 16.86
C VAL A 82 28.33 -13.60 16.97
N LYS A 83 28.82 -12.36 16.81
CA LYS A 83 27.97 -11.17 16.73
C LYS A 83 27.41 -11.06 15.30
N MET A 84 26.10 -10.97 15.16
CA MET A 84 25.42 -10.83 13.87
C MET A 84 24.21 -9.90 14.01
N ALA A 85 23.88 -9.16 12.96
CA ALA A 85 22.70 -8.31 12.94
C ALA A 85 21.41 -9.15 13.05
N ASN A 86 20.40 -8.66 13.76
CA ASN A 86 19.11 -9.36 13.97
C ASN A 86 18.45 -9.82 12.67
N LYS A 87 18.50 -8.99 11.62
CA LYS A 87 18.01 -9.34 10.28
C LYS A 87 18.67 -10.60 9.70
N GLU A 88 19.97 -10.76 9.90
CA GLU A 88 20.73 -11.91 9.41
C GLU A 88 20.32 -13.18 10.17
N ILE A 89 20.08 -13.05 11.48
CA ILE A 89 19.59 -14.14 12.32
C ILE A 89 18.25 -14.65 11.80
N VAL A 90 17.32 -13.76 11.46
CA VAL A 90 16.00 -14.12 10.91
C VAL A 90 16.14 -14.84 9.57
N VAL A 91 16.95 -14.29 8.65
CA VAL A 91 17.18 -14.91 7.33
C VAL A 91 17.79 -16.31 7.49
N ARG A 92 18.81 -16.48 8.34
CA ARG A 92 19.44 -17.78 8.61
C ARG A 92 18.45 -18.78 9.21
N LYS A 93 17.57 -18.35 10.12
CA LYS A 93 16.53 -19.22 10.70
C LYS A 93 15.51 -19.68 9.66
N ILE A 94 15.01 -18.76 8.82
CA ILE A 94 14.06 -19.12 7.75
C ILE A 94 14.73 -20.08 6.77
N PHE A 95 15.98 -19.83 6.41
CA PHE A 95 16.74 -20.71 5.53
C PHE A 95 16.94 -22.11 6.13
N GLN A 96 17.28 -22.21 7.41
CA GLN A 96 17.40 -23.50 8.10
C GLN A 96 16.07 -24.27 8.14
N ARG A 97 14.94 -23.57 8.28
CA ARG A 97 13.60 -24.19 8.18
C ARG A 97 13.30 -24.63 6.76
N ALA A 98 13.64 -23.83 5.76
CA ALA A 98 13.45 -24.18 4.36
C ALA A 98 14.27 -25.40 3.94
N MET A 99 15.51 -25.51 4.43
CA MET A 99 16.36 -26.69 4.23
C MET A 99 15.84 -27.97 4.90
N ARG A 100 14.88 -27.86 5.82
CA ARG A 100 14.21 -28.99 6.46
C ARG A 100 12.82 -29.25 5.88
N ASP A 101 12.45 -28.54 4.80
CA ASP A 101 11.11 -28.54 4.20
C ASP A 101 9.97 -28.12 5.17
N ASP A 102 10.32 -27.43 6.27
CA ASP A 102 9.39 -26.96 7.32
C ASP A 102 8.94 -25.49 7.12
N ALA A 103 9.33 -24.87 6.00
CA ALA A 103 9.05 -23.47 5.71
C ALA A 103 7.86 -23.33 4.75
N ASP A 104 6.86 -22.56 5.18
CA ASP A 104 5.77 -22.16 4.30
C ASP A 104 6.24 -21.15 3.25
N ASP A 105 5.61 -21.17 2.07
CA ASP A 105 5.77 -20.17 1.02
C ASP A 105 5.64 -18.72 1.53
N LYS A 106 4.82 -18.50 2.57
CA LYS A 106 4.64 -17.18 3.20
C LYS A 106 5.92 -16.70 3.87
N ASP A 107 6.65 -17.59 4.53
CA ASP A 107 7.90 -17.25 5.23
C ASP A 107 9.01 -16.96 4.22
N LEU A 108 9.08 -17.74 3.12
CA LEU A 108 9.99 -17.47 2.01
C LEU A 108 9.72 -16.10 1.39
N ARG A 109 8.45 -15.76 1.10
CA ARG A 109 8.08 -14.44 0.55
C ARG A 109 8.45 -13.30 1.49
N ARG A 110 8.21 -13.45 2.80
CA ARG A 110 8.63 -12.47 3.81
C ARG A 110 10.13 -12.30 3.83
N CYS A 111 10.89 -13.39 3.77
CA CYS A 111 12.34 -13.37 3.72
C CYS A 111 12.86 -12.61 2.49
N MET A 112 12.31 -12.89 1.31
CA MET A 112 12.68 -12.20 0.07
C MET A 112 12.34 -10.71 0.12
N ALA A 113 11.18 -10.35 0.68
CA ALA A 113 10.80 -8.94 0.85
C ALA A 113 11.73 -8.20 1.83
N LEU A 114 12.22 -8.87 2.88
CA LEU A 114 13.22 -8.31 3.79
C LEU A 114 14.57 -8.12 3.08
N LEU A 115 14.99 -9.08 2.25
CA LEU A 115 16.22 -8.99 1.47
C LEU A 115 16.17 -7.86 0.44
N ASP A 116 15.04 -7.66 -0.23
CA ASP A 116 14.85 -6.57 -1.21
C ASP A 116 14.93 -5.19 -0.54
N LYS A 117 14.38 -5.04 0.68
CA LYS A 117 14.38 -3.76 1.41
C LYS A 117 15.75 -3.37 1.96
N VAL A 118 16.53 -4.36 2.38
CA VAL A 118 17.81 -4.10 3.07
C VAL A 118 19.00 -4.11 2.10
N GLY A 119 18.77 -4.52 0.85
CA GLY A 119 19.81 -4.93 -0.06
C GLY A 119 20.35 -6.30 0.37
N MET A 120 20.67 -7.16 -0.60
CA MET A 120 21.30 -8.44 -0.27
C MET A 120 22.54 -8.17 0.59
N PRO A 121 22.68 -8.83 1.76
CA PRO A 121 23.94 -8.77 2.49
C PRO A 121 25.03 -9.26 1.55
N LYS A 122 25.95 -8.37 1.18
CA LYS A 122 27.13 -8.77 0.41
C LYS A 122 27.85 -9.81 1.26
N PRO A 123 28.24 -10.96 0.68
CA PRO A 123 29.02 -11.93 1.43
C PRO A 123 30.23 -11.22 2.02
N THR A 124 30.43 -11.30 3.32
CA THR A 124 31.62 -10.79 3.98
C THR A 124 32.84 -11.43 3.31
N GLU A 125 33.66 -10.63 2.63
CA GLU A 125 34.80 -11.07 1.81
C GLU A 125 35.82 -11.90 2.61
N LYS A 126 35.78 -11.82 3.95
CA LYS A 126 36.64 -12.55 4.87
C LYS A 126 36.01 -13.84 5.42
N ALA A 127 35.08 -14.47 4.70
CA ALA A 127 34.60 -15.78 5.08
C ALA A 127 35.75 -16.80 4.90
N PRO A 128 36.08 -17.62 5.92
CA PRO A 128 37.10 -18.65 5.78
C PRO A 128 36.74 -19.60 4.63
N ALA A 129 37.75 -20.09 3.90
CA ALA A 129 37.66 -20.78 2.60
C ALA A 129 36.77 -22.05 2.51
N GLY A 130 35.95 -22.34 3.52
CA GLY A 130 34.89 -23.36 3.51
C GLY A 130 33.47 -22.80 3.62
N GLY A 131 33.26 -21.49 3.45
CA GLY A 131 31.93 -20.88 3.45
C GLY A 131 31.24 -21.03 2.09
N GLY A 132 30.29 -21.97 1.98
CA GLY A 132 29.50 -22.13 0.75
C GLY A 132 28.76 -20.85 0.37
N VAL A 133 28.88 -20.44 -0.89
CA VAL A 133 28.13 -19.31 -1.45
C VAL A 133 26.71 -19.77 -1.78
N LEU A 134 25.70 -19.14 -1.18
CA LEU A 134 24.31 -19.39 -1.52
C LEU A 134 23.95 -18.65 -2.81
N VAL A 135 23.94 -19.36 -3.93
CA VAL A 135 23.40 -18.84 -5.19
C VAL A 135 21.89 -19.08 -5.18
N ILE A 136 21.11 -18.05 -4.87
CA ILE A 136 19.65 -18.10 -5.06
C ILE A 136 19.39 -17.93 -6.56
N ILE A 137 19.39 -19.03 -7.30
CA ILE A 137 18.86 -19.06 -8.65
C ILE A 137 17.36 -18.82 -8.49
N ARG A 138 16.85 -17.63 -8.86
CA ARG A 138 15.40 -17.43 -9.01
C ARG A 138 14.96 -18.44 -10.06
N PRO A 139 14.20 -19.50 -9.73
CA PRO A 139 13.58 -20.27 -10.78
C PRO A 139 12.65 -19.28 -11.48
N CYS A 140 12.90 -19.03 -12.76
CA CYS A 140 11.88 -18.50 -13.63
C CYS A 140 10.75 -19.53 -13.59
N ILE A 141 9.84 -19.40 -12.63
CA ILE A 141 8.61 -20.17 -12.54
C ILE A 141 7.76 -19.66 -13.70
N GLY A 142 8.09 -20.15 -14.90
CA GLY A 142 7.14 -20.28 -15.96
C GLY A 142 5.96 -21.02 -15.37
N ARG A 143 4.79 -20.39 -15.45
CA ARG A 143 3.49 -20.95 -15.10
C ARG A 143 3.26 -22.25 -15.87
N MET A 144 3.81 -23.35 -15.40
CA MET A 144 3.66 -24.68 -15.96
C MET A 144 2.92 -25.51 -14.92
N GLY A 145 1.58 -25.42 -14.88
CA GLY A 145 0.83 -26.15 -13.85
C GLY A 145 -0.66 -25.86 -13.72
N LYS A 146 -1.42 -26.07 -14.80
CA LYS A 146 -2.74 -26.70 -14.81
C LYS A 146 -3.76 -26.27 -13.73
N ARG A 147 -4.54 -25.23 -14.04
CA ARG A 147 -5.99 -25.29 -13.82
C ARG A 147 -6.66 -25.02 -15.15
N ARG A 148 -7.20 -26.07 -15.79
CA ARG A 148 -8.16 -25.89 -16.87
C ARG A 148 -9.36 -25.12 -16.28
N PRO A 149 -9.78 -23.98 -16.85
CA PRO A 149 -11.04 -23.39 -16.47
C PRO A 149 -12.15 -24.43 -16.70
N ARG A 150 -13.04 -24.62 -15.71
CA ARG A 150 -14.28 -25.39 -15.92
C ARG A 150 -15.07 -24.66 -17.02
N ALA A 151 -15.54 -25.41 -18.01
CA ALA A 151 -16.15 -24.92 -19.24
C ALA A 151 -17.51 -24.21 -19.08
N SER A 152 -17.89 -23.75 -17.88
CA SER A 152 -19.25 -23.27 -17.58
C SER A 152 -19.34 -21.82 -17.13
N CYS A 153 -18.29 -21.02 -17.27
CA CYS A 153 -18.33 -19.58 -16.97
C CYS A 153 -17.82 -18.75 -18.15
N PHE A 154 -18.41 -18.94 -19.33
CA PHE A 154 -18.36 -17.92 -20.39
C PHE A 154 -19.35 -16.81 -20.03
N LEU A 155 -18.95 -15.91 -19.13
CA LEU A 155 -19.53 -14.57 -19.16
C LEU A 155 -18.91 -13.85 -20.35
N SER A 156 -19.74 -13.67 -21.39
CA SER A 156 -19.43 -12.83 -22.53
C SER A 156 -19.36 -11.37 -22.05
N ILE A 157 -18.16 -10.93 -21.70
CA ILE A 157 -17.87 -9.50 -21.48
C ILE A 157 -17.40 -8.96 -22.83
N HIS A 158 -18.31 -8.34 -23.56
CA HIS A 158 -17.97 -7.48 -24.69
C HIS A 158 -17.27 -6.23 -24.15
N SER A 159 -15.95 -6.29 -24.01
CA SER A 159 -15.12 -5.12 -23.80
C SER A 159 -14.93 -4.45 -25.17
N LYS A 160 -15.58 -3.31 -25.37
CA LYS A 160 -15.26 -2.39 -26.46
C LYS A 160 -13.80 -1.97 -26.28
N ALA A 161 -12.95 -2.33 -27.23
CA ALA A 161 -11.58 -1.85 -27.30
C ALA A 161 -11.62 -0.32 -27.49
N SER A 162 -11.19 0.43 -26.48
CA SER A 162 -10.84 1.84 -26.65
C SER A 162 -9.54 1.93 -27.46
N PRO A 163 -9.46 2.79 -28.48
CA PRO A 163 -8.25 2.96 -29.29
C PRO A 163 -7.10 3.49 -28.42
N VAL A 164 -5.96 2.80 -28.52
CA VAL A 164 -4.71 3.17 -27.84
C VAL A 164 -4.17 4.45 -28.50
N PRO A 165 -3.87 5.53 -27.76
CA PRO A 165 -3.20 6.69 -28.32
C PRO A 165 -1.78 6.30 -28.75
N LYS A 166 -1.44 6.61 -30.00
CA LYS A 166 -0.10 6.44 -30.55
C LYS A 166 0.88 7.28 -29.72
N ALA A 167 1.88 6.63 -29.14
CA ALA A 167 2.95 7.28 -28.40
C ALA A 167 3.67 8.28 -29.31
N SER A 168 3.66 9.54 -28.92
CA SER A 168 4.51 10.58 -29.47
C SER A 168 5.96 10.24 -29.17
N SER A 169 6.78 10.26 -30.22
CA SER A 169 8.24 10.10 -30.18
C SER A 169 8.85 11.17 -29.26
N ILE A 170 9.29 10.76 -28.07
CA ILE A 170 10.16 11.58 -27.22
C ILE A 170 11.56 11.51 -27.82
N SER A 171 11.96 12.61 -28.47
CA SER A 171 13.33 12.85 -28.91
C SER A 171 14.22 13.01 -27.68
N LEU A 172 15.03 11.99 -27.40
CA LEU A 172 16.06 12.01 -26.37
C LEU A 172 17.19 12.93 -26.83
N MET A 173 17.18 14.20 -26.42
CA MET A 173 18.34 15.08 -26.57
C MET A 173 19.45 14.60 -25.63
N ARG A 174 20.56 14.21 -26.23
CA ARG A 174 21.74 13.66 -25.58
C ARG A 174 22.61 14.84 -25.13
N ALA A 175 22.52 15.21 -23.85
CA ALA A 175 23.42 16.20 -23.27
C ALA A 175 24.83 15.59 -23.12
N SER A 176 25.81 16.16 -23.82
CA SER A 176 27.22 15.88 -23.66
C SER A 176 27.71 16.47 -22.33
N VAL A 177 27.88 15.63 -21.32
CA VAL A 177 28.56 16.01 -20.08
C VAL A 177 30.06 15.91 -20.35
N GLY A 178 30.73 17.07 -20.34
CA GLY A 178 32.18 17.19 -20.46
C GLY A 178 32.89 16.48 -19.30
N ARG A 179 34.01 15.83 -19.61
CA ARG A 179 34.93 15.29 -18.61
C ARG A 179 35.74 16.46 -18.03
N PRO A 180 35.95 16.54 -16.70
CA PRO A 180 36.95 17.42 -16.15
C PRO A 180 38.35 16.87 -16.46
N ASP A 181 39.23 17.75 -16.93
CA ASP A 181 40.65 17.50 -17.07
C ASP A 181 41.29 17.54 -15.67
N ASP A 182 41.94 16.44 -15.30
CA ASP A 182 42.77 16.34 -14.10
C ASP A 182 44.16 16.93 -14.41
N ASP A 183 44.37 18.19 -14.07
CA ASP A 183 45.70 18.80 -14.03
C ASP A 183 46.42 18.38 -12.74
N LEU A 184 47.53 17.66 -12.92
CA LEU A 184 48.51 17.33 -11.90
C LEU A 184 49.55 18.45 -11.82
N ASP A 185 49.73 19.01 -10.62
CA ASP A 185 50.96 19.69 -10.17
C ASP A 185 51.33 19.20 -8.76
#